data_AF-A0A7C2K925-F1
#
_entry.id   AF-A0A7C2K925-F1
#
_cell.length_a   1.000
_cell.length_b   1.000
_cell.length_c   1.000
_cell.angle_alpha   90.00
_cell.angle_beta   90.00
_cell.angle_gamma   90.00
#
_symmetry.space_group_name_H-M   'P 1'
#
loop_
_entity.id
_entity.type
_entity.pdbx_description
1 polymer ?
#
loop_
_entity_poly.entity_id
_entity_poly.type
_entity_poly.pdbx_seq_one_letter_code
_entity_poly.pdbx_strand_id
1 'polypeptide(L)'
;LFNQKVAESLAKHKSILFICGRYEGIDERIRAHFVDEEVSIGDYVVFGGEVASLVVIEAISRLIPGVVGRKDSVDKESFTSGLLKYPCYTRPREFLGYKVPEVLVSGDHAEIERFRRQSSLKITLEKRPELLHTANLSQEDYAFLKSLLEKQRVYLFLLHYPVKNKEGETIASAITSLDLHDLSRLGRTYGLKGVFVIQPLSDQLEIAERICRHWTEGFGAKYNPTRKEAIKLVKLFETLDSAIAEVERECGEKPLLIATDASPKRSFITVERLRELLWEKPIALILGTAWGLCDEVFDQCDYFLEPIWGRLDAYNHLSVRSAGSILIDRILGIYSFWKK
;
A
#
# COMPACT_ATOMS: atom_id res chain seq x y z
N LEU A 1 20.45 -1.22 -11.11
CA LEU A 1 19.23 -1.20 -11.94
C LEU A 1 19.15 0.13 -12.67
N PHE A 2 18.91 0.10 -13.98
CA PHE A 2 18.77 1.27 -14.83
C PHE A 2 17.48 2.02 -14.52
N ASN A 3 17.58 3.34 -14.34
CA ASN A 3 16.44 4.22 -14.11
C ASN A 3 16.73 5.61 -14.68
N GLN A 4 15.75 6.51 -14.62
CA GLN A 4 15.87 7.85 -15.22
C GLN A 4 17.05 8.67 -14.65
N LYS A 5 17.38 8.54 -13.36
CA LYS A 5 18.53 9.24 -12.76
C LYS A 5 19.86 8.70 -13.28
N VAL A 6 19.95 7.38 -13.49
CA VAL A 6 21.12 6.75 -14.12
C VAL A 6 21.26 7.23 -15.56
N ALA A 7 20.17 7.31 -16.33
CA ALA A 7 20.19 7.85 -17.68
C ALA A 7 20.68 9.31 -17.72
N GLU A 8 20.20 10.16 -16.82
CA GLU A 8 20.65 11.55 -16.68
C GLU A 8 22.12 11.68 -16.28
N SER A 9 22.64 10.74 -15.49
CA SER A 9 24.07 10.67 -15.15
C SER A 9 24.90 10.27 -16.37
N LEU A 10 24.53 9.18 -17.03
CA LEU A 10 25.22 8.64 -18.21
C LEU A 10 25.23 9.65 -19.37
N ALA A 11 24.14 10.38 -19.60
CA ALA A 11 24.05 11.39 -20.65
C ALA A 11 25.06 12.56 -20.51
N LYS A 12 25.70 12.73 -19.34
CA LYS A 12 26.74 13.74 -19.11
C LYS A 12 28.12 13.30 -19.59
N HIS A 13 28.32 12.01 -19.85
CA HIS A 13 29.61 11.48 -20.33
C HIS A 13 29.81 11.78 -21.81
N LYS A 14 31.03 12.15 -22.18
CA LYS A 14 31.40 12.42 -23.59
C LYS A 14 31.49 11.15 -24.44
N SER A 15 31.81 10.03 -23.80
CA SER A 15 31.97 8.72 -24.43
C SER A 15 31.58 7.64 -23.44
N ILE A 16 30.88 6.62 -23.93
CA ILE A 16 30.48 5.44 -23.16
C ILE A 16 30.84 4.22 -24.00
N LEU A 17 31.55 3.27 -23.39
CA LEU A 17 31.86 1.98 -24.00
C LEU A 17 30.94 0.93 -23.38
N PHE A 18 30.18 0.21 -24.21
CA PHE A 18 29.35 -0.90 -23.76
C PHE A 18 30.08 -2.22 -23.98
N ILE A 19 30.14 -3.05 -22.95
CA ILE A 19 30.64 -4.41 -23.05
C ILE A 19 29.43 -5.35 -23.03
N CYS A 20 29.10 -5.92 -24.19
CA CYS A 20 27.94 -6.80 -24.35
C CYS A 20 28.32 -8.26 -24.12
N GLY A 21 28.03 -8.78 -22.92
CA GLY A 21 28.21 -10.20 -22.62
C GLY A 21 27.26 -11.10 -23.41
N ARG A 22 27.70 -12.33 -23.71
CA ARG A 22 26.91 -13.41 -24.32
C ARG A 22 27.20 -14.74 -23.61
N TYR A 23 26.41 -15.76 -23.93
CA TYR A 23 26.51 -17.09 -23.30
C TYR A 23 26.33 -16.98 -21.78
N GLU A 24 27.23 -17.57 -20.99
CA GLU A 24 27.21 -17.50 -19.52
C GLU A 24 27.66 -16.14 -18.97
N GLY A 25 28.21 -15.26 -19.82
CA GLY A 25 28.68 -13.94 -19.44
C GLY A 25 30.12 -13.69 -19.86
N ILE A 26 30.80 -12.84 -19.07
CA ILE A 26 32.17 -12.40 -19.32
C ILE A 26 33.04 -12.89 -18.17
N ASP A 27 34.32 -13.17 -18.44
CA ASP A 27 35.28 -13.53 -17.41
C ASP A 27 35.29 -12.50 -16.26
N GLU A 28 35.21 -13.01 -15.04
CA GLU A 28 35.11 -12.21 -13.82
C GLU A 28 36.28 -11.21 -13.66
N ARG A 29 37.47 -11.54 -14.18
CA ARG A 29 38.64 -10.65 -14.09
C ARG A 29 38.48 -9.42 -14.98
N ILE A 30 37.75 -9.54 -16.09
CA ILE A 30 37.41 -8.37 -16.93
C ILE A 30 36.48 -7.46 -16.14
N ARG A 31 35.46 -8.05 -15.51
CA ARG A 31 34.49 -7.32 -14.67
C ARG A 31 35.17 -6.63 -13.49
N ALA A 32 36.06 -7.32 -12.78
CA ALA A 32 36.74 -6.81 -11.59
C ALA A 32 37.78 -5.71 -11.87
N HIS A 33 38.36 -5.65 -13.07
CA HIS A 33 39.51 -4.78 -13.36
C HIS A 33 39.27 -3.72 -14.45
N PHE A 34 38.25 -3.88 -15.30
CA PHE A 34 38.04 -3.02 -16.46
C PHE A 34 36.61 -2.46 -16.60
N VAL A 35 35.67 -2.90 -15.76
CA VAL A 35 34.29 -2.40 -15.76
C VAL A 35 34.12 -1.36 -14.65
N ASP A 36 33.75 -0.14 -15.03
CA ASP A 36 33.49 0.94 -14.08
C ASP A 36 32.11 0.79 -13.40
N GLU A 37 31.10 0.40 -14.16
CA GLU A 37 29.71 0.28 -13.69
C GLU A 37 28.99 -0.92 -14.30
N GLU A 38 28.18 -1.61 -13.49
CA GLU A 38 27.27 -2.67 -13.93
C GLU A 38 25.82 -2.17 -13.98
N VAL A 39 25.20 -2.27 -15.15
CA VAL A 39 23.83 -1.78 -15.38
C VAL A 39 22.92 -2.94 -15.81
N SER A 40 21.97 -3.31 -14.94
CA SER A 40 20.84 -4.16 -15.32
C SER A 40 19.66 -3.31 -15.80
N ILE A 41 19.00 -3.72 -16.89
CA ILE A 41 17.77 -3.08 -17.39
C ILE A 41 16.48 -3.61 -16.74
N GLY A 42 16.57 -4.63 -15.89
CA GLY A 42 15.42 -5.22 -15.22
C GLY A 42 15.71 -6.58 -14.59
N ASP A 43 14.77 -7.05 -13.78
CA ASP A 43 14.88 -8.33 -13.06
C ASP A 43 14.39 -9.49 -13.95
N TYR A 44 15.07 -9.67 -15.08
CA TYR A 44 14.82 -10.72 -16.06
C TYR A 44 16.10 -11.01 -16.86
N VAL A 45 16.16 -12.17 -17.51
CA VAL A 45 17.33 -12.63 -18.28
C VAL A 45 17.09 -12.44 -19.79
N VAL A 46 18.11 -11.94 -20.49
CA VAL A 46 18.13 -11.78 -21.96
C VAL A 46 19.31 -12.53 -22.57
N PHE A 47 19.26 -12.83 -23.86
CA PHE A 47 20.32 -13.60 -24.55
C PHE A 47 21.71 -12.93 -24.59
N GLY A 48 21.76 -11.60 -24.50
CA GLY A 48 23.00 -10.85 -24.58
C GLY A 48 22.82 -9.38 -24.24
N GLY A 49 23.93 -8.71 -23.95
CA GLY A 49 23.97 -7.31 -23.50
C GLY A 49 23.59 -6.28 -24.58
N GLU A 50 23.40 -6.69 -25.84
CA GLU A 50 23.10 -5.77 -26.94
C GLU A 50 21.75 -5.08 -26.76
N VAL A 51 20.71 -5.82 -26.39
CA VAL A 51 19.37 -5.24 -26.14
C VAL A 51 19.42 -4.26 -24.96
N ALA A 52 20.16 -4.62 -23.90
CA ALA A 52 20.37 -3.74 -22.76
C ALA A 52 21.10 -2.44 -23.15
N SER A 53 22.14 -2.56 -23.97
CA SER A 53 22.89 -1.41 -24.48
C SER A 53 22.01 -0.52 -25.35
N LEU A 54 21.18 -1.09 -26.23
CA LEU A 54 20.23 -0.33 -27.05
C LEU A 54 19.22 0.45 -26.21
N VAL A 55 18.66 -0.17 -25.16
CA VAL A 55 17.74 0.50 -24.23
C VAL A 55 18.42 1.68 -23.53
N VAL A 56 19.65 1.50 -23.05
CA VAL A 56 20.42 2.58 -22.42
C VAL A 56 20.72 3.69 -23.42
N ILE A 57 21.19 3.35 -24.63
CA ILE A 57 21.49 4.30 -25.70
C ILE A 57 20.25 5.12 -26.08
N GLU A 58 19.08 4.49 -26.23
CA GLU A 58 17.84 5.20 -26.53
C GLU A 58 17.49 6.21 -25.43
N ALA A 59 17.51 5.77 -24.17
CA ALA A 59 17.17 6.59 -23.02
C ALA A 59 18.11 7.80 -22.86
N ILE A 60 19.43 7.61 -22.97
CA ILE A 60 20.39 8.70 -22.85
C ILE A 60 20.33 9.65 -24.06
N SER A 61 20.12 9.12 -25.27
CA SER A 61 20.12 9.94 -26.50
C SER A 61 18.99 10.96 -26.47
N ARG A 62 17.83 10.59 -25.89
CA ARG A 62 16.69 11.51 -25.72
C ARG A 62 17.00 12.71 -24.82
N LEU A 63 18.01 12.61 -23.95
CA LEU A 63 18.43 13.68 -23.04
C LEU A 63 19.45 14.63 -23.68
N ILE A 64 20.03 14.27 -24.84
CA ILE A 64 21.01 15.09 -25.54
C ILE A 64 20.30 16.25 -26.25
N PRO A 65 20.71 17.51 -26.03
CA PRO A 65 20.12 18.66 -26.71
C PRO A 65 20.15 18.51 -28.24
N GLY A 66 19.01 18.75 -28.89
CA GLY A 66 18.87 18.69 -30.35
C GLY A 66 18.38 17.33 -30.88
N VAL A 67 18.36 16.26 -30.07
CA VAL A 67 17.82 14.96 -30.50
C VAL A 67 16.29 14.95 -30.49
N VAL A 68 15.67 15.46 -29.42
CA VAL A 68 14.22 15.58 -29.32
C VAL A 68 13.79 16.98 -29.74
N GLY A 69 12.87 17.08 -30.70
CA GLY A 69 12.50 18.36 -31.32
C GLY A 69 11.81 19.38 -30.39
N ARG A 70 11.11 18.93 -29.34
CA ARG A 70 10.52 19.82 -28.32
C ARG A 70 11.04 19.44 -26.93
N LYS A 71 11.65 20.41 -26.25
CA LYS A 71 12.18 20.23 -24.89
C LYS A 71 11.09 19.78 -23.90
N ASP A 72 9.90 20.38 -23.99
CA ASP A 72 8.73 20.04 -23.17
C ASP A 72 8.36 18.54 -23.23
N SER A 73 8.66 17.86 -24.34
CA SER A 73 8.38 16.42 -24.49
C SER A 73 9.25 15.56 -23.58
N VAL A 74 10.41 16.06 -23.14
CA VAL A 74 11.29 15.41 -22.16
C VAL A 74 10.87 15.82 -20.74
N ASP A 75 10.60 17.10 -20.54
CA ASP A 75 10.26 17.67 -19.23
C ASP A 75 8.93 17.16 -18.66
N LYS A 76 7.96 16.84 -19.53
CA LYS A 76 6.62 16.33 -19.15
C LYS A 76 6.47 14.81 -19.28
N GLU A 77 7.57 14.07 -19.35
CA GLU A 77 7.54 12.61 -19.45
C GLU A 77 7.44 11.93 -18.08
N SER A 78 7.09 10.65 -18.08
CA SER A 78 7.10 9.83 -16.87
C SER A 78 8.49 9.85 -16.21
N PHE A 79 8.51 9.83 -14.87
CA PHE A 79 9.69 9.83 -14.01
C PHE A 79 10.50 11.15 -13.97
N THR A 80 10.43 12.01 -14.98
CA THR A 80 11.14 13.31 -14.98
C THR A 80 10.72 14.20 -13.82
N SER A 81 9.42 14.24 -13.51
CA SER A 81 8.87 14.98 -12.36
C SER A 81 8.70 14.13 -11.09
N GLY A 82 9.18 12.87 -11.12
CA GLY A 82 8.92 11.88 -10.08
C GLY A 82 7.51 11.27 -10.12
N LEU A 83 6.73 11.52 -11.16
CA LEU A 83 5.38 10.96 -11.35
C LEU A 83 5.26 10.24 -12.71
N LEU A 84 4.23 9.41 -12.87
CA LEU A 84 3.83 8.86 -14.17
C LEU A 84 3.08 9.90 -15.00
N LYS A 85 3.25 9.87 -16.31
CA LYS A 85 2.56 10.78 -17.23
C LYS A 85 1.04 10.51 -17.24
N TYR A 86 0.28 11.58 -17.41
CA TYR A 86 -1.16 11.54 -17.60
C TYR A 86 -1.55 10.88 -18.95
N PRO A 87 -2.80 10.39 -19.09
CA PRO A 87 -3.25 9.75 -20.32
C PRO A 87 -3.32 10.75 -21.48
N CYS A 88 -2.92 10.30 -22.66
CA CYS A 88 -2.92 11.10 -23.89
C CYS A 88 -4.08 10.67 -24.79
N TYR A 89 -4.77 11.65 -25.37
CA TYR A 89 -5.89 11.45 -26.28
C TYR A 89 -5.61 12.16 -27.59
N THR A 90 -6.10 11.60 -28.70
CA THR A 90 -6.01 12.19 -30.03
C THR A 90 -7.34 12.05 -30.77
N ARG A 91 -7.43 12.61 -31.96
CA ARG A 91 -8.62 12.50 -32.83
C ARG A 91 -8.82 11.03 -33.25
N PRO A 92 -10.08 10.57 -33.42
CA PRO A 92 -11.34 11.31 -33.30
C PRO A 92 -11.80 11.51 -31.83
N ARG A 93 -12.75 12.43 -31.60
CA ARG A 93 -13.26 12.74 -30.24
C ARG A 93 -14.02 11.58 -29.58
N GLU A 94 -14.60 10.71 -30.39
CA GLU A 94 -15.24 9.48 -29.96
C GLU A 94 -14.74 8.34 -30.86
N PHE A 95 -14.30 7.26 -30.23
CA PHE A 95 -13.80 6.09 -30.91
C PHE A 95 -14.42 4.86 -30.24
N LEU A 96 -15.23 4.09 -30.98
CA LEU A 96 -15.93 2.90 -30.47
C LEU A 96 -16.77 3.16 -29.19
N GLY A 97 -17.40 4.34 -29.09
CA GLY A 97 -18.16 4.74 -27.89
C GLY A 97 -17.32 5.30 -26.74
N TYR A 98 -15.98 5.22 -26.81
CA TYR A 98 -15.08 5.84 -25.85
C TYR A 98 -14.84 7.32 -26.22
N LYS A 99 -15.23 8.22 -25.32
CA LYS A 99 -15.12 9.68 -25.53
C LYS A 99 -13.84 10.24 -24.91
N VAL A 100 -13.24 11.21 -25.58
CA VAL A 100 -12.22 12.07 -24.99
C VAL A 100 -12.86 12.88 -23.85
N PRO A 101 -12.22 13.00 -22.66
CA PRO A 101 -12.72 13.82 -21.57
C PRO A 101 -13.08 15.24 -22.02
N GLU A 102 -14.26 15.73 -21.62
CA GLU A 102 -14.78 17.04 -22.06
C GLU A 102 -13.84 18.21 -21.71
N VAL A 103 -13.17 18.12 -20.56
CA VAL A 103 -12.16 19.09 -20.13
C VAL A 103 -11.00 19.25 -21.13
N LEU A 104 -10.65 18.20 -21.89
CA LEU A 104 -9.58 18.27 -22.89
C LEU A 104 -10.01 18.94 -24.20
N VAL A 105 -11.33 19.15 -24.40
CA VAL A 105 -11.90 19.81 -25.59
C VAL A 105 -12.54 21.16 -25.28
N SER A 106 -12.53 21.60 -24.02
CA SER A 106 -13.12 22.88 -23.58
C SER A 106 -12.33 24.10 -24.04
N GLY A 107 -11.03 23.94 -24.29
CA GLY A 107 -10.11 25.05 -24.60
C GLY A 107 -9.61 25.81 -23.36
N ASP A 108 -10.05 25.44 -22.15
CA ASP A 108 -9.57 26.05 -20.91
C ASP A 108 -8.21 25.43 -20.51
N HIS A 109 -7.15 26.19 -20.74
CA HIS A 109 -5.79 25.74 -20.45
C HIS A 109 -5.54 25.45 -18.96
N ALA A 110 -6.18 26.19 -18.04
CA ALA A 110 -5.98 26.00 -16.61
C ALA A 110 -6.65 24.69 -16.15
N GLU A 111 -7.88 24.44 -16.58
CA GLU A 111 -8.59 23.19 -16.27
C GLU A 111 -7.93 21.97 -16.93
N ILE A 112 -7.38 22.12 -18.13
CA ILE A 112 -6.61 21.06 -18.80
C ILE A 112 -5.36 20.69 -18.00
N GLU A 113 -4.56 21.66 -17.54
CA GLU A 113 -3.36 21.36 -16.75
C GLU A 113 -3.72 20.77 -15.38
N ARG A 114 -4.79 21.24 -14.73
CA ARG A 114 -5.30 20.64 -13.49
C ARG A 114 -5.71 19.18 -13.71
N PHE A 115 -6.48 18.90 -14.77
CA PHE A 115 -6.88 17.54 -15.14
C PHE A 115 -5.68 16.64 -15.40
N ARG A 116 -4.67 17.14 -16.12
CA ARG A 116 -3.41 16.43 -16.39
C ARG A 116 -2.67 16.11 -15.10
N ARG A 117 -2.51 17.08 -14.20
CA ARG A 117 -1.86 16.87 -12.89
C ARG A 117 -2.60 15.81 -12.06
N GLN A 118 -3.92 15.96 -11.90
CA GLN A 118 -4.74 15.00 -11.16
C GLN A 118 -4.70 13.60 -11.77
N SER A 119 -4.75 13.48 -13.09
CA SER A 119 -4.66 12.19 -13.78
C SER A 119 -3.29 11.53 -13.61
N SER A 120 -2.21 12.32 -13.65
CA SER A 120 -0.84 11.85 -13.36
C SER A 120 -0.72 11.32 -11.93
N LEU A 121 -1.24 12.05 -10.95
CA LEU A 121 -1.27 11.61 -9.55
C LEU A 121 -2.07 10.34 -9.35
N LYS A 122 -3.26 10.25 -9.94
CA LYS A 122 -4.13 9.07 -9.86
C LYS A 122 -3.42 7.82 -10.40
N ILE A 123 -2.88 7.90 -11.62
CA ILE A 123 -2.17 6.76 -12.23
C ILE A 123 -0.92 6.40 -11.43
N THR A 124 -0.21 7.39 -10.91
CA THR A 124 0.96 7.14 -10.04
C THR A 124 0.54 6.42 -8.77
N LEU A 125 -0.51 6.88 -8.09
CA LEU A 125 -1.03 6.25 -6.87
C LEU A 125 -1.48 4.79 -7.10
N GLU A 126 -2.14 4.52 -8.23
CA GLU A 126 -2.66 3.18 -8.55
C GLU A 126 -1.57 2.21 -9.00
N LYS A 127 -0.57 2.67 -9.78
CA LYS A 127 0.41 1.78 -10.42
C LYS A 127 1.78 1.78 -9.79
N ARG A 128 2.24 2.91 -9.27
CA ARG A 128 3.60 3.14 -8.74
C ARG A 128 3.57 4.07 -7.52
N PRO A 129 2.79 3.74 -6.46
CA PRO A 129 2.60 4.61 -5.29
C PRO A 129 3.92 4.96 -4.58
N GLU A 130 4.95 4.12 -4.69
CA GLU A 130 6.26 4.38 -4.09
C GLU A 130 6.96 5.63 -4.68
N LEU A 131 6.61 6.06 -5.89
CA LEU A 131 7.12 7.30 -6.48
C LEU A 131 6.67 8.55 -5.70
N LEU A 132 5.49 8.51 -5.07
CA LEU A 132 4.91 9.64 -4.34
C LEU A 132 5.71 10.03 -3.09
N HIS A 133 6.56 9.13 -2.56
CA HIS A 133 7.44 9.42 -1.42
C HIS A 133 8.49 10.49 -1.71
N THR A 134 8.90 10.59 -2.98
CA THR A 134 9.96 11.50 -3.43
C THR A 134 9.46 12.60 -4.37
N ALA A 135 8.22 12.50 -4.83
CA ALA A 135 7.60 13.51 -5.68
C ALA A 135 7.44 14.85 -4.94
N ASN A 136 7.58 15.96 -5.68
CA ASN A 136 7.26 17.28 -5.17
C ASN A 136 5.74 17.51 -5.29
N LEU A 137 5.04 17.48 -4.14
CA LEU A 137 3.59 17.55 -4.04
C LEU A 137 3.16 18.88 -3.39
N SER A 138 2.23 19.58 -4.04
CA SER A 138 1.57 20.77 -3.51
C SER A 138 0.45 20.41 -2.55
N GLN A 139 -0.02 21.35 -1.72
CA GLN A 139 -1.16 21.12 -0.81
C GLN A 139 -2.44 20.66 -1.55
N GLU A 140 -2.66 21.14 -2.77
CA GLU A 140 -3.77 20.68 -3.62
C GLU A 140 -3.60 19.21 -4.04
N ASP A 141 -2.37 18.80 -4.37
CA ASP A 141 -2.06 17.40 -4.68
C ASP A 141 -2.31 16.50 -3.46
N TYR A 142 -1.89 16.96 -2.26
CA TYR A 142 -2.15 16.26 -1.00
C TYR A 142 -3.66 16.06 -0.75
N ALA A 143 -4.46 17.12 -0.93
CA ALA A 143 -5.91 17.05 -0.77
C ALA A 143 -6.55 16.11 -1.80
N PHE A 144 -6.12 16.16 -3.06
CA PHE A 144 -6.63 15.28 -4.11
C PHE A 144 -6.28 13.81 -3.85
N LEU A 145 -5.03 13.49 -3.55
CA LEU A 145 -4.59 12.13 -3.22
C LEU A 145 -5.31 11.58 -1.98
N LYS A 146 -5.52 12.41 -0.96
CA LYS A 146 -6.33 12.04 0.21
C LYS A 146 -7.75 11.62 -0.21
N SER A 147 -8.41 12.39 -1.08
CA SER A 147 -9.75 12.06 -1.57
C SER A 147 -9.80 10.73 -2.34
N LEU A 148 -8.70 10.35 -3.00
CA LEU A 148 -8.59 9.05 -3.67
C LEU A 148 -8.39 7.93 -2.64
N LEU A 149 -7.48 8.10 -1.68
CA LEU A 149 -7.21 7.12 -0.64
C LEU A 149 -8.41 6.88 0.29
N GLU A 150 -9.27 7.87 0.48
CA GLU A 150 -10.51 7.71 1.28
C GLU A 150 -11.45 6.62 0.75
N LYS A 151 -11.30 6.21 -0.51
CA LYS A 151 -12.00 5.07 -1.13
C LYS A 151 -11.52 3.72 -0.62
N GLN A 152 -10.28 3.63 -0.15
CA GLN A 152 -9.77 2.44 0.53
C GLN A 152 -10.43 2.36 1.91
N ARG A 153 -11.28 1.34 2.09
CA ARG A 153 -12.11 1.17 3.29
C ARG A 153 -11.59 -0.04 4.07
N VAL A 154 -10.57 0.20 4.90
CA VAL A 154 -9.91 -0.87 5.66
C VAL A 154 -10.31 -0.78 7.12
N TYR A 155 -10.71 -1.91 7.68
CA TYR A 155 -11.05 -2.12 9.08
C TYR A 155 -10.12 -3.17 9.68
N LEU A 156 -9.87 -3.05 10.98
CA LEU A 156 -9.08 -4.02 11.74
C LEU A 156 -9.96 -4.65 12.81
N PHE A 157 -10.13 -5.97 12.77
CA PHE A 157 -10.96 -6.72 13.71
C PHE A 157 -10.03 -7.48 14.67
N LEU A 158 -10.12 -7.20 15.97
CA LEU A 158 -9.44 -7.93 17.02
C LEU A 158 -10.42 -8.91 17.66
N LEU A 159 -10.21 -10.20 17.41
CA LEU A 159 -11.09 -11.26 17.88
C LEU A 159 -10.62 -11.81 19.23
N HIS A 160 -11.48 -11.72 20.24
CA HIS A 160 -11.32 -12.40 21.53
C HIS A 160 -12.14 -13.69 21.62
N TYR A 161 -13.13 -13.88 20.74
CA TYR A 161 -13.91 -15.10 20.61
C TYR A 161 -14.47 -15.23 19.18
N PRO A 162 -14.55 -16.45 18.61
CA PRO A 162 -13.99 -17.69 19.14
C PRO A 162 -12.48 -17.80 18.81
N VAL A 163 -11.66 -18.02 19.84
CA VAL A 163 -10.20 -18.22 19.71
C VAL A 163 -9.76 -19.49 20.42
N LYS A 164 -8.61 -20.04 20.05
CA LYS A 164 -8.07 -21.28 20.64
C LYS A 164 -7.23 -20.97 21.88
N ASN A 165 -7.28 -21.86 22.88
CA ASN A 165 -6.28 -21.94 23.95
C ASN A 165 -5.12 -22.87 23.54
N LYS A 166 -4.21 -23.13 24.49
CA LYS A 166 -3.03 -24.00 24.27
C LYS A 166 -3.42 -25.45 23.97
N GLU A 167 -4.54 -25.89 24.52
CA GLU A 167 -5.12 -27.21 24.39
C GLU A 167 -5.95 -27.35 23.09
N GLY A 168 -6.16 -26.26 22.35
CA GLY A 168 -6.93 -26.22 21.11
C GLY A 168 -8.44 -26.06 21.29
N GLU A 169 -8.90 -25.82 22.52
CA GLU A 169 -10.30 -25.60 22.86
C GLU A 169 -10.73 -24.17 22.52
N THR A 170 -11.99 -24.00 22.12
CA THR A 170 -12.58 -22.69 21.87
C THR A 170 -12.85 -21.97 23.18
N ILE A 171 -12.25 -20.81 23.37
CA ILE A 171 -12.40 -19.95 24.55
C ILE A 171 -12.67 -18.49 24.15
N ALA A 172 -13.13 -17.69 25.12
CA ALA A 172 -13.09 -16.24 25.06
C ALA A 172 -11.86 -15.73 25.83
N SER A 173 -10.95 -15.03 25.16
CA SER A 173 -9.76 -14.45 25.79
C SER A 173 -10.08 -13.09 26.44
N ALA A 174 -9.29 -12.65 27.41
CA ALA A 174 -9.48 -11.33 28.04
C ALA A 174 -8.98 -10.19 27.12
N ILE A 175 -9.62 -9.02 27.22
CA ILE A 175 -9.16 -7.80 26.54
C ILE A 175 -7.95 -7.25 27.29
N THR A 176 -6.85 -7.01 26.59
CA THR A 176 -5.74 -6.23 27.15
C THR A 176 -5.92 -4.76 26.80
N SER A 177 -5.80 -3.87 27.79
CA SER A 177 -5.99 -2.44 27.59
C SER A 177 -4.97 -1.83 26.62
N LEU A 178 -3.77 -2.42 26.53
CA LEU A 178 -2.73 -2.01 25.60
C LEU A 178 -3.12 -2.27 24.14
N ASP A 179 -3.83 -3.37 23.85
CA ASP A 179 -4.28 -3.66 22.49
C ASP A 179 -5.20 -2.55 21.97
N LEU A 180 -6.13 -2.06 22.81
CA LEU A 180 -7.03 -0.95 22.45
C LEU A 180 -6.24 0.31 22.09
N HIS A 181 -5.20 0.62 22.85
CA HIS A 181 -4.39 1.82 22.63
C HIS A 181 -3.45 1.72 21.43
N ASP A 182 -2.77 0.59 21.27
CA ASP A 182 -1.76 0.44 20.22
C ASP A 182 -2.41 0.24 18.85
N LEU A 183 -3.45 -0.60 18.76
CA LEU A 183 -4.14 -0.85 17.49
C LEU A 183 -4.95 0.37 17.05
N SER A 184 -5.51 1.16 17.97
CA SER A 184 -6.18 2.42 17.59
C SER A 184 -5.21 3.48 17.08
N ARG A 185 -3.98 3.55 17.62
CA ARG A 185 -2.93 4.42 17.09
C ARG A 185 -2.47 3.97 15.71
N LEU A 186 -2.30 2.66 15.52
CA LEU A 186 -2.04 2.07 14.22
C LEU A 186 -3.14 2.46 13.23
N GLY A 187 -4.40 2.24 13.60
CA GLY A 187 -5.56 2.59 12.79
C GLY A 187 -5.58 4.06 12.39
N ARG A 188 -5.32 4.95 13.35
CA ARG A 188 -5.30 6.40 13.11
C ARG A 188 -4.14 6.86 12.24
N THR A 189 -3.00 6.16 12.30
CA THR A 189 -1.79 6.46 11.51
C THR A 189 -1.99 6.12 10.05
N TYR A 190 -2.55 4.94 9.74
CA TYR A 190 -2.76 4.48 8.37
C TYR A 190 -4.13 4.83 7.79
N GLY A 191 -4.98 5.54 8.55
CA GLY A 191 -6.29 5.99 8.08
C GLY A 191 -7.33 4.88 7.98
N LEU A 192 -7.26 3.86 8.84
CA LEU A 192 -8.29 2.83 8.94
C LEU A 192 -9.64 3.45 9.30
N LYS A 193 -10.73 2.87 8.78
CA LYS A 193 -12.11 3.32 9.05
C LYS A 193 -12.59 2.92 10.44
N GLY A 194 -12.05 1.83 11.00
CA GLY A 194 -12.37 1.39 12.35
C GLY A 194 -11.44 0.30 12.87
N VAL A 195 -11.33 0.21 14.19
CA VAL A 195 -10.66 -0.87 14.93
C VAL A 195 -11.70 -1.52 15.81
N PHE A 196 -12.21 -2.68 15.40
CA PHE A 196 -13.34 -3.34 16.03
C PHE A 196 -12.82 -4.42 16.97
N VAL A 197 -13.33 -4.47 18.19
CA VAL A 197 -12.97 -5.48 19.19
C VAL A 197 -14.19 -6.35 19.42
N ILE A 198 -14.02 -7.65 19.21
CA ILE A 198 -15.10 -8.63 19.25
C ILE A 198 -14.93 -9.47 20.51
N GLN A 199 -15.86 -9.31 21.45
CA GLN A 199 -15.81 -9.91 22.78
C GLN A 199 -17.23 -10.17 23.30
N PRO A 200 -17.65 -11.44 23.50
CA PRO A 200 -18.99 -11.76 23.98
C PRO A 200 -19.17 -11.56 25.49
N LEU A 201 -18.09 -11.47 26.27
CA LEU A 201 -18.19 -11.33 27.72
C LEU A 201 -18.54 -9.89 28.12
N SER A 202 -19.71 -9.69 28.72
CA SER A 202 -20.23 -8.38 29.16
C SER A 202 -19.25 -7.60 30.04
N ASP A 203 -18.62 -8.27 31.00
CA ASP A 203 -17.73 -7.62 31.96
C ASP A 203 -16.46 -7.08 31.29
N GLN A 204 -15.98 -7.78 30.25
CA GLN A 204 -14.84 -7.32 29.45
C GLN A 204 -15.23 -6.13 28.57
N LEU A 205 -16.42 -6.16 27.97
CA LEU A 205 -16.96 -5.03 27.21
C LEU A 205 -17.11 -3.79 28.10
N GLU A 206 -17.67 -3.92 29.31
CA GLU A 206 -17.83 -2.80 30.24
C GLU A 206 -16.48 -2.16 30.60
N ILE A 207 -15.45 -2.98 30.86
CA ILE A 207 -14.10 -2.48 31.12
C ILE A 207 -13.54 -1.73 29.91
N ALA A 208 -13.68 -2.29 28.70
CA ALA A 208 -13.21 -1.67 27.47
C ALA A 208 -13.95 -0.35 27.17
N GLU A 209 -15.26 -0.30 27.38
CA GLU A 209 -16.07 0.92 27.25
C GLU A 209 -15.63 2.00 28.22
N ARG A 210 -15.40 1.63 29.49
CA ARG A 210 -14.92 2.58 30.51
C ARG A 210 -13.57 3.17 30.14
N ILE A 211 -12.65 2.35 29.61
CA ILE A 211 -11.36 2.81 29.09
C ILE A 211 -11.58 3.76 27.91
N CYS A 212 -12.39 3.38 26.93
CA CYS A 212 -12.64 4.22 25.76
C CYS A 212 -13.25 5.57 26.18
N ARG A 213 -14.29 5.56 27.01
CA ARG A 213 -14.97 6.77 27.52
C ARG A 213 -14.03 7.69 28.28
N HIS A 214 -13.13 7.13 29.11
CA HIS A 214 -12.13 7.93 29.82
C HIS A 214 -11.24 8.75 28.86
N TRP A 215 -10.86 8.17 27.72
CA TRP A 215 -9.99 8.81 26.74
C TRP A 215 -10.72 9.64 25.67
N THR A 216 -12.01 9.41 25.46
CA THR A 216 -12.82 10.19 24.49
C THR A 216 -13.52 11.39 25.13
N GLU A 217 -14.05 11.23 26.34
CA GLU A 217 -14.92 12.20 27.03
C GLU A 217 -14.36 12.64 28.39
N GLY A 218 -13.62 11.76 29.07
CA GLY A 218 -13.10 11.99 30.43
C GLY A 218 -11.88 12.92 30.52
N PHE A 219 -11.22 12.93 31.69
CA PHE A 219 -9.99 13.71 31.92
C PHE A 219 -8.89 13.37 30.90
N GLY A 220 -8.75 12.09 30.54
CA GLY A 220 -7.78 11.63 29.55
C GLY A 220 -7.93 12.32 28.19
N ALA A 221 -9.16 12.67 27.80
CA ALA A 221 -9.45 13.37 26.55
C ALA A 221 -8.87 14.80 26.51
N LYS A 222 -8.91 15.51 27.66
CA LYS A 222 -8.31 16.85 27.80
C LYS A 222 -6.79 16.76 27.96
N TYR A 223 -6.32 15.75 28.69
CA TYR A 223 -4.91 15.54 28.98
C TYR A 223 -4.10 15.13 27.74
N ASN A 224 -4.65 14.25 26.88
CA ASN A 224 -3.97 13.79 25.67
C ASN A 224 -4.91 13.74 24.45
N PRO A 225 -5.05 14.85 23.71
CA PRO A 225 -5.90 14.93 22.52
C PRO A 225 -5.49 13.94 21.41
N THR A 226 -4.21 13.62 21.27
CA THR A 226 -3.75 12.66 20.24
C THR A 226 -4.24 11.24 20.52
N ARG A 227 -4.29 10.84 21.79
CA ARG A 227 -4.82 9.53 22.20
C ARG A 227 -6.35 9.48 22.02
N LYS A 228 -7.04 10.59 22.28
CA LYS A 228 -8.47 10.73 21.99
C LYS A 228 -8.78 10.44 20.52
N GLU A 229 -8.06 11.08 19.60
CA GLU A 229 -8.30 10.90 18.16
C GLU A 229 -8.07 9.47 17.68
N ALA A 230 -7.12 8.75 18.29
CA ALA A 230 -6.91 7.34 18.00
C ALA A 230 -8.07 6.49 18.54
N ILE A 231 -8.41 6.63 19.83
CA ILE A 231 -9.39 5.77 20.50
C ILE A 231 -10.80 5.90 19.94
N LYS A 232 -11.16 7.03 19.33
CA LYS A 232 -12.44 7.18 18.61
C LYS A 232 -12.68 6.13 17.53
N LEU A 233 -11.62 5.51 17.00
CA LEU A 233 -11.73 4.44 16.01
C LEU A 233 -12.13 3.10 16.63
N VAL A 234 -12.02 2.95 17.95
CA VAL A 234 -12.36 1.71 18.63
C VAL A 234 -13.87 1.59 18.75
N LYS A 235 -14.41 0.48 18.24
CA LYS A 235 -15.80 0.07 18.45
C LYS A 235 -15.84 -1.35 19.00
N LEU A 236 -16.80 -1.63 19.86
CA LEU A 236 -16.91 -2.90 20.57
C LEU A 236 -18.15 -3.65 20.08
N PHE A 237 -18.01 -4.96 19.92
CA PHE A 237 -19.05 -5.84 19.39
C PHE A 237 -19.07 -7.16 20.17
N GLU A 238 -20.26 -7.73 20.35
CA GLU A 238 -20.42 -9.03 21.00
C GLU A 238 -20.05 -10.19 20.08
N THR A 239 -20.32 -10.04 18.77
CA THR A 239 -20.13 -11.10 17.77
C THR A 239 -19.45 -10.57 16.51
N LEU A 240 -18.78 -11.47 15.78
CA LEU A 240 -18.19 -11.17 14.47
C LEU A 240 -19.25 -10.69 13.48
N ASP A 241 -20.43 -11.33 13.46
CA ASP A 241 -21.54 -10.93 12.58
C ASP A 241 -22.01 -9.50 12.82
N SER A 242 -22.10 -9.06 14.08
CA SER A 242 -22.49 -7.68 14.40
C SER A 242 -21.45 -6.65 13.92
N ALA A 243 -20.16 -7.00 13.98
CA ALA A 243 -19.07 -6.18 13.45
C ALA A 243 -19.12 -6.11 11.91
N ILE A 244 -19.41 -7.22 11.23
CA ILE A 244 -19.59 -7.28 9.76
C ILE A 244 -20.78 -6.42 9.34
N ALA A 245 -21.91 -6.56 10.03
CA ALA A 245 -23.13 -5.81 9.75
C ALA A 245 -22.93 -4.30 9.91
N GLU A 246 -22.11 -3.87 10.89
CA GLU A 246 -21.75 -2.45 11.03
C GLU A 246 -20.97 -1.94 9.81
N VAL A 247 -19.99 -2.71 9.32
CA VAL A 247 -19.24 -2.31 8.11
C VAL A 247 -20.16 -2.25 6.89
N GLU A 248 -21.06 -3.23 6.73
CA GLU A 248 -22.06 -3.24 5.66
C GLU A 248 -22.97 -2.02 5.73
N ARG A 249 -23.40 -1.63 6.94
CA ARG A 249 -24.20 -0.42 7.19
C ARG A 249 -23.44 0.87 6.83
N GLU A 250 -22.15 0.95 7.15
CA GLU A 250 -21.32 2.13 6.86
C GLU A 250 -20.91 2.25 5.38
N CYS A 251 -20.61 1.12 4.75
CA CYS A 251 -20.06 1.07 3.39
C CYS A 251 -21.11 0.81 2.31
N GLY A 252 -22.30 0.32 2.67
CA GLY A 252 -23.35 -0.10 1.74
C GLY A 252 -23.12 -1.48 1.11
N GLU A 253 -22.08 -2.20 1.51
CA GLU A 253 -21.72 -3.54 1.02
C GLU A 253 -20.90 -4.29 2.08
N LYS A 254 -20.97 -5.63 2.08
CA LYS A 254 -20.21 -6.46 3.02
C LYS A 254 -18.70 -6.37 2.78
N PRO A 255 -17.88 -6.33 3.85
CA PRO A 255 -16.44 -6.41 3.73
C PRO A 255 -15.98 -7.80 3.27
N LEU A 256 -14.85 -7.83 2.57
CA LEU A 256 -14.05 -9.05 2.45
C LEU A 256 -13.33 -9.30 3.78
N LEU A 257 -13.48 -10.50 4.31
CA LEU A 257 -12.84 -10.94 5.54
C LEU A 257 -11.50 -11.60 5.24
N ILE A 258 -10.44 -11.02 5.79
CA ILE A 258 -9.07 -11.47 5.58
C ILE A 258 -8.53 -12.02 6.90
N ALA A 259 -8.41 -13.34 6.99
CA ALA A 259 -7.84 -14.00 8.16
C ALA A 259 -6.32 -13.89 8.18
N THR A 260 -5.75 -13.84 9.38
CA THR A 260 -4.30 -13.88 9.60
C THR A 260 -3.91 -15.03 10.52
N ASP A 261 -2.81 -15.69 10.18
CA ASP A 261 -2.29 -16.83 10.94
C ASP A 261 -0.77 -16.89 10.77
N ALA A 262 -0.06 -17.19 11.87
CA ALA A 262 1.38 -17.42 11.85
C ALA A 262 1.72 -18.82 11.28
N SER A 263 0.78 -19.76 11.31
CA SER A 263 0.97 -21.16 10.89
C SER A 263 -0.10 -21.56 9.88
N PRO A 264 -0.02 -21.06 8.64
CA PRO A 264 -1.12 -21.16 7.67
C PRO A 264 -1.40 -22.63 7.34
N LYS A 265 -2.63 -23.06 7.60
CA LYS A 265 -3.13 -24.40 7.20
C LYS A 265 -3.90 -24.38 5.88
N ARG A 266 -4.14 -23.18 5.33
CA ARG A 266 -4.96 -22.92 4.15
C ARG A 266 -4.15 -22.12 3.12
N SER A 267 -4.59 -22.15 1.86
CA SER A 267 -4.00 -21.33 0.80
C SER A 267 -4.15 -19.85 1.13
N PHE A 268 -3.09 -19.07 0.90
CA PHE A 268 -3.05 -17.65 1.20
C PHE A 268 -2.82 -16.81 -0.07
N ILE A 269 -3.24 -15.55 -0.01
CA ILE A 269 -2.92 -14.52 -0.99
C ILE A 269 -1.74 -13.69 -0.50
N THR A 270 -0.99 -13.09 -1.43
CA THR A 270 0.08 -12.15 -1.10
C THR A 270 -0.48 -10.78 -0.76
N VAL A 271 0.33 -9.96 -0.11
CA VAL A 271 0.01 -8.54 0.16
C VAL A 271 -0.25 -7.78 -1.15
N GLU A 272 0.48 -8.07 -2.23
CA GLU A 272 0.27 -7.45 -3.54
C GLU A 272 -1.14 -7.72 -4.06
N ARG A 273 -1.61 -8.98 -3.97
CA ARG A 273 -2.98 -9.32 -4.39
C ARG A 273 -4.02 -8.64 -3.51
N LEU A 274 -3.78 -8.55 -2.20
CA LEU A 274 -4.70 -7.83 -1.30
C LEU A 274 -4.76 -6.33 -1.63
N ARG A 275 -3.64 -5.70 -2.02
CA ARG A 275 -3.60 -4.28 -2.41
C ARG A 275 -4.49 -3.96 -3.62
N GLU A 276 -4.66 -4.89 -4.54
CA GLU A 276 -5.57 -4.73 -5.68
C GLU A 276 -7.03 -4.66 -5.20
N LEU A 277 -7.40 -5.50 -4.24
CA LEU A 277 -8.76 -5.56 -3.67
C LEU A 277 -9.15 -4.32 -2.85
N LEU A 278 -8.17 -3.59 -2.31
CA LEU A 278 -8.40 -2.36 -1.52
C LEU A 278 -9.22 -1.30 -2.26
N TRP A 279 -9.16 -1.31 -3.60
CA TRP A 279 -9.83 -0.33 -4.45
C TRP A 279 -11.24 -0.75 -4.86
N GLU A 280 -11.60 -2.01 -4.63
CA GLU A 280 -12.87 -2.59 -5.08
C GLU A 280 -13.89 -2.71 -3.94
N LYS A 281 -13.47 -3.24 -2.79
CA LYS A 281 -14.36 -3.60 -1.68
C LYS A 281 -13.83 -3.12 -0.33
N PRO A 282 -14.70 -2.96 0.68
CA PRO A 282 -14.23 -2.80 2.05
C PRO A 282 -13.52 -4.08 2.49
N ILE A 283 -12.46 -3.92 3.28
CA ILE A 283 -11.63 -5.01 3.78
C ILE A 283 -11.68 -5.00 5.31
N ALA A 284 -11.92 -6.14 5.93
CA ALA A 284 -11.74 -6.34 7.36
C ALA A 284 -10.62 -7.35 7.60
N LEU A 285 -9.49 -6.86 8.13
CA LEU A 285 -8.36 -7.71 8.52
C LEU A 285 -8.61 -8.27 9.92
N ILE A 286 -8.67 -9.59 10.05
CA ILE A 286 -8.97 -10.27 11.32
C ILE A 286 -7.69 -10.72 12.00
N LEU A 287 -7.47 -10.21 13.21
CA LEU A 287 -6.39 -10.60 14.10
C LEU A 287 -6.95 -11.44 15.25
N GLY A 288 -6.42 -12.65 15.41
CA GLY A 288 -6.73 -13.52 16.54
C GLY A 288 -5.93 -13.16 17.79
N THR A 289 -6.50 -13.48 18.96
CA THR A 289 -5.82 -13.44 20.26
C THR A 289 -5.55 -14.86 20.77
N ALA A 290 -4.99 -14.99 21.99
CA ALA A 290 -4.63 -16.28 22.59
C ALA A 290 -3.73 -17.13 21.68
N TRP A 291 -4.15 -18.34 21.28
CA TRP A 291 -3.41 -19.25 20.39
C TRP A 291 -3.89 -19.21 18.93
N GLY A 292 -4.69 -18.20 18.55
CA GLY A 292 -5.15 -17.99 17.19
C GLY A 292 -6.66 -18.22 17.02
N LEU A 293 -7.12 -18.05 15.78
CA LEU A 293 -8.55 -18.12 15.43
C LEU A 293 -9.07 -19.57 15.40
N CYS A 294 -10.36 -19.73 15.70
CA CYS A 294 -11.04 -21.01 15.52
C CYS A 294 -11.34 -21.31 14.03
N ASP A 295 -11.47 -22.59 13.69
CA ASP A 295 -11.71 -23.01 12.30
C ASP A 295 -13.04 -22.46 11.76
N GLU A 296 -14.04 -22.29 12.63
CA GLU A 296 -15.33 -21.64 12.32
C GLU A 296 -15.19 -20.19 11.84
N VAL A 297 -14.16 -19.47 12.30
CA VAL A 297 -13.87 -18.10 11.81
C VAL A 297 -13.18 -18.18 10.46
N PHE A 298 -12.26 -19.12 10.29
CA PHE A 298 -11.58 -19.34 9.02
C PHE A 298 -12.56 -19.74 7.91
N ASP A 299 -13.62 -20.49 8.21
CA ASP A 299 -14.65 -20.87 7.24
C ASP A 299 -15.52 -19.69 6.78
N GLN A 300 -15.59 -18.62 7.57
CA GLN A 300 -16.28 -17.37 7.19
C GLN A 300 -15.37 -16.42 6.41
N CYS A 301 -14.05 -16.62 6.41
CA CYS A 301 -13.11 -15.72 5.77
C CYS A 301 -13.04 -15.94 4.25
N ASP A 302 -13.04 -14.86 3.47
CA ASP A 302 -12.89 -14.91 2.02
C ASP A 302 -11.46 -15.29 1.60
N TYR A 303 -10.48 -14.76 2.33
CA TYR A 303 -9.06 -14.99 2.04
C TYR A 303 -8.22 -15.12 3.31
N PHE A 304 -7.05 -15.73 3.15
CA PHE A 304 -5.99 -15.81 4.17
C PHE A 304 -4.81 -14.99 3.68
N LEU A 305 -4.27 -14.11 4.52
CA LEU A 305 -3.08 -13.34 4.16
C LEU A 305 -1.82 -14.15 4.43
N GLU A 306 -0.80 -13.97 3.58
CA GLU A 306 0.51 -14.58 3.82
C GLU A 306 1.05 -14.27 5.23
N PRO A 307 1.67 -15.24 5.92
CA PRO A 307 2.22 -15.01 7.25
C PRO A 307 3.39 -14.03 7.23
N ILE A 308 3.66 -13.45 8.39
CA ILE A 308 4.95 -12.83 8.64
C ILE A 308 5.96 -13.96 8.89
N TRP A 309 7.02 -14.03 8.09
CA TRP A 309 8.08 -15.03 8.24
C TRP A 309 9.24 -14.51 9.07
N GLY A 310 9.87 -15.40 9.84
CA GLY A 310 11.12 -15.15 10.54
C GLY A 310 12.28 -14.98 9.55
N ARG A 311 13.27 -14.17 9.92
CA ARG A 311 14.44 -13.88 9.04
C ARG A 311 15.53 -14.95 9.13
N LEU A 312 15.81 -15.45 10.34
CA LEU A 312 16.94 -16.34 10.62
C LEU A 312 16.50 -17.80 10.77
N ASP A 313 15.29 -18.01 11.27
CA ASP A 313 14.70 -19.32 11.52
C ASP A 313 13.17 -19.26 11.33
N ALA A 314 12.50 -20.36 11.64
CA ALA A 314 11.04 -20.49 11.50
C ALA A 314 10.23 -19.76 12.58
N TYR A 315 10.85 -19.10 13.57
CA TYR A 315 10.13 -18.39 14.62
C TYR A 315 9.40 -17.16 14.06
N ASN A 316 8.08 -17.17 14.14
CA ASN A 316 7.23 -16.06 13.72
C ASN A 316 6.03 -15.79 14.66
N HIS A 317 6.09 -16.28 15.90
CA HIS A 317 5.06 -16.06 16.91
C HIS A 317 5.12 -14.65 17.50
N LEU A 318 4.60 -13.68 16.74
CA LEU A 318 4.54 -12.28 17.13
C LEU A 318 3.35 -11.99 18.06
N SER A 319 3.47 -10.95 18.89
CA SER A 319 2.31 -10.38 19.57
C SER A 319 1.32 -9.83 18.54
N VAL A 320 0.02 -9.85 18.86
CA VAL A 320 -1.03 -9.35 17.96
C VAL A 320 -0.82 -7.88 17.53
N ARG A 321 -0.25 -7.06 18.42
CA ARG A 321 0.09 -5.65 18.15
C ARG A 321 1.23 -5.53 17.14
N SER A 322 2.28 -6.34 17.32
CA SER A 322 3.42 -6.38 16.40
C SER A 322 3.00 -6.91 15.03
N ALA A 323 2.25 -8.02 15.01
CA ALA A 323 1.70 -8.60 13.79
C ALA A 323 0.80 -7.58 13.07
N GLY A 324 -0.16 -6.99 13.77
CA GLY A 324 -1.04 -5.95 13.22
C GLY A 324 -0.27 -4.78 12.62
N SER A 325 0.76 -4.29 13.32
CA SER A 325 1.58 -3.16 12.82
C SER A 325 2.35 -3.50 11.55
N ILE A 326 2.99 -4.68 11.49
CA ILE A 326 3.74 -5.13 10.32
C ILE A 326 2.79 -5.40 9.14
N LEU A 327 1.66 -6.05 9.38
CA LEU A 327 0.69 -6.36 8.33
C LEU A 327 0.09 -5.09 7.73
N ILE A 328 -0.36 -4.16 8.58
CA ILE A 328 -0.91 -2.89 8.09
C ILE A 328 0.13 -2.05 7.35
N ASP A 329 1.39 -2.01 7.83
CA ASP A 329 2.47 -1.33 7.10
C ASP A 329 2.77 -2.01 5.75
N ARG A 330 2.82 -3.35 5.72
CA ARG A 330 2.95 -4.08 4.45
C ARG A 330 1.80 -3.75 3.49
N ILE A 331 0.55 -3.69 3.97
CA ILE A 331 -0.60 -3.45 3.10
C ILE A 331 -0.66 -1.98 2.65
N LEU A 332 -0.58 -1.04 3.58
CA LEU A 332 -0.89 0.38 3.36
C LEU A 332 0.33 1.31 3.38
N GLY A 333 1.49 0.88 3.89
CA GLY A 333 2.69 1.72 4.04
C GLY A 333 3.26 2.25 2.72
N ILE A 334 3.00 1.55 1.61
CA ILE A 334 3.35 2.07 0.28
C ILE A 334 2.62 3.38 -0.05
N TYR A 335 1.45 3.61 0.57
CA TYR A 335 0.66 4.83 0.45
C TYR A 335 0.96 5.89 1.55
N SER A 336 1.93 5.63 2.43
CA SER A 336 2.27 6.51 3.55
C SER A 336 3.36 7.53 3.18
N PHE A 337 3.03 8.48 2.30
CA PHE A 337 3.98 9.50 1.81
C PHE A 337 3.75 10.90 2.41
N TRP A 338 2.92 11.02 3.45
CA TRP A 338 2.65 12.28 4.14
C TRP A 338 3.79 12.69 5.07
N LYS A 339 4.37 13.85 4.82
CA LYS A 339 5.45 14.44 5.61
C LYS A 339 4.88 15.51 6.54
N LYS A 340 5.45 15.62 7.74
CA LYS A 340 5.11 16.69 8.69
C LYS A 340 5.63 18.04 8.23
#